data_AF-F8QIA6-F1
#
_entry.id   AF-F8QIA6-F1
#
_cell.length_a   1.000
_cell.length_b   1.000
_cell.length_c   1.000
_cell.angle_alpha   90.00
_cell.angle_beta   90.00
_cell.angle_gamma   90.00
#
_symmetry.space_group_name_H-M   'P 1'
#
loop_
_entity.id
_entity.type
_entity.pdbx_description
1 polymer ?
#
loop_
_entity_poly.entity_id
_entity_poly.type
_entity_poly.pdbx_seq_one_letter_code
_entity_poly.pdbx_strand_id
1 'polypeptide(L)' 'VITRWTAHYLAFQYLLDLRLTLQHVFASNAQQIPAQQLIKTGDWKAIQKAETMNELVNDSLFWHTAAR' A
#
# COMPACT_ATOMS: atom_id res chain seq x y z
N VAL A 1 -19.63 -4.93 20.85
CA VAL A 1 -19.24 -3.96 19.79
C VAL A 1 -19.12 -4.71 18.47
N ILE A 2 -20.24 -4.91 17.78
CA ILE A 2 -20.32 -5.63 16.50
C ILE A 2 -19.58 -4.88 15.37
N THR A 3 -19.42 -3.57 15.54
CA THR A 3 -18.84 -2.65 14.55
C THR A 3 -17.33 -2.79 14.34
N ARG A 4 -16.56 -3.30 15.31
CA ARG A 4 -15.10 -3.39 15.18
C ARG A 4 -14.69 -4.48 14.19
N TRP A 5 -15.25 -5.68 14.32
CA TRP A 5 -14.94 -6.81 13.45
C TRP A 5 -15.43 -6.60 12.02
N THR A 6 -16.60 -6.01 11.84
CA THR A 6 -17.12 -5.65 10.51
C THR A 6 -16.30 -4.54 9.85
N ALA A 7 -15.82 -3.56 10.63
CA ALA A 7 -14.93 -2.53 10.10
C ALA A 7 -13.59 -3.11 9.62
N HIS A 8 -13.00 -4.03 10.39
CA HIS A 8 -11.78 -4.73 9.96
C HIS A 8 -12.03 -5.55 8.69
N TYR A 9 -13.12 -6.33 8.66
CA TYR A 9 -13.47 -7.12 7.48
C TYR A 9 -13.66 -6.25 6.23
N LEU A 10 -14.45 -5.18 6.31
CA LEU A 10 -14.67 -4.27 5.18
C LEU A 10 -13.37 -3.57 4.76
N ALA A 11 -12.51 -3.20 5.70
CA ALA A 11 -11.22 -2.61 5.38
C ALA A 11 -10.32 -3.58 4.59
N PHE A 12 -10.28 -4.87 4.97
CA PHE A 12 -9.55 -5.88 4.21
C PHE A 12 -10.16 -6.11 2.83
N GLN A 13 -11.49 -6.18 2.74
CA GLN A 13 -12.18 -6.34 1.47
C GLN A 13 -11.87 -5.18 0.51
N TYR A 14 -12.01 -3.94 0.96
CA TYR A 14 -11.67 -2.77 0.15
C TYR A 14 -10.19 -2.72 -0.23
N LEU A 15 -9.30 -3.18 0.66
CA LEU A 15 -7.88 -3.26 0.37
C LEU A 15 -7.59 -4.25 -0.77
N LEU A 16 -8.26 -5.41 -0.78
CA LEU A 16 -8.16 -6.39 -1.87
C LEU A 16 -8.71 -5.85 -3.18
N ASP A 17 -9.87 -5.17 -3.14
CA ASP A 17 -10.48 -4.53 -4.31
C ASP A 17 -9.55 -3.47 -4.93
N LEU A 18 -8.80 -2.75 -4.09
CA LEU A 18 -7.86 -1.71 -4.50
C LEU A 18 -6.48 -2.24 -4.92
N ARG A 19 -6.19 -3.53 -4.79
CA ARG A 19 -4.85 -4.11 -5.06
C ARG A 19 -4.29 -3.68 -6.41
N LEU A 20 -5.05 -3.88 -7.48
CA LEU A 20 -4.59 -3.57 -8.84
C LEU A 20 -4.37 -2.06 -9.03
N THR A 21 -5.26 -1.24 -8.47
CA THR A 21 -5.15 0.22 -8.49
C THR A 21 -3.89 0.68 -7.76
N LEU A 22 -3.62 0.13 -6.57
CA LEU A 22 -2.43 0.43 -5.80
C LEU A 22 -1.17 0.04 -6.58
N GLN A 23 -1.11 -1.20 -7.08
CA GLN A 23 0.03 -1.67 -7.87
C GLN A 23 0.28 -0.79 -9.10
N HIS A 24 -0.78 -0.37 -9.79
CA HIS A 24 -0.68 0.53 -10.94
C HIS A 24 -0.14 1.90 -10.56
N VAL A 25 -0.68 2.53 -9.50
CA VAL A 25 -0.25 3.85 -9.02
C VAL A 25 1.21 3.82 -8.53
N PHE A 26 1.62 2.78 -7.82
CA PHE A 26 3.02 2.66 -7.37
C PHE A 26 3.97 2.41 -8.55
N ALA A 27 3.58 1.57 -9.51
CA ALA A 27 4.37 1.33 -10.72
C ALA A 27 4.51 2.59 -11.58
N SER A 28 3.42 3.34 -11.79
CA SER A 28 3.46 4.58 -12.58
C SER A 28 4.34 5.65 -11.92
N ASN A 29 4.26 5.79 -10.60
CA ASN A 29 5.12 6.71 -9.85
C ASN A 29 6.60 6.31 -9.93
N ALA A 30 6.91 5.02 -9.89
CA ALA A 30 8.29 4.52 -10.01
C ALA A 30 8.87 4.75 -11.43
N GLN A 31 8.03 4.69 -12.47
CA GLN A 31 8.45 4.94 -13.85
C GLN A 31 8.66 6.42 -14.16
N GLN A 32 7.96 7.32 -13.48
CA GLN A 32 8.00 8.76 -13.77
C GLN A 32 9.17 9.49 -13.08
N ILE A 33 9.73 8.93 -12.02
CA ILE A 33 10.78 9.59 -11.24
C ILE A 33 12.00 8.66 -11.19
N PRO A 34 13.15 9.03 -11.79
CA PRO A 34 14.40 8.30 -11.57
C PRO A 34 14.62 8.13 -10.06
N ALA A 35 15.01 6.95 -9.60
CA ALA A 35 15.20 6.67 -8.16
C ALA A 35 16.13 7.68 -7.45
N GLN A 36 16.96 8.40 -8.22
CA GLN A 36 17.89 9.44 -7.77
C GLN A 36 17.25 10.85 -7.62
N GLN A 37 16.03 11.06 -8.10
CA GLN A 37 15.29 12.34 -8.08
C GLN A 37 14.01 12.29 -7.25
N LEU A 38 13.78 11.22 -6.50
CA LEU A 38 12.63 11.14 -5.61
C LEU A 38 12.86 12.07 -4.40
N ILE A 39 12.50 13.35 -4.58
CA ILE A 39 12.50 14.34 -3.49
C ILE A 39 11.38 13.93 -2.53
N LYS A 40 11.75 13.11 -1.54
CA LYS A 40 10.87 12.67 -0.46
C LYS A 40 10.58 13.88 0.43
N THR A 41 9.46 14.53 0.18
CA THR A 41 9.05 15.75 0.87
C THR A 41 8.05 15.38 1.96
N GLY A 42 8.42 15.56 3.23
CA GLY A 42 7.56 15.25 4.37
C GLY A 42 8.33 14.89 5.64
N ASP A 43 7.61 14.65 6.74
CA ASP A 43 8.18 14.11 7.97
C ASP A 43 8.83 12.75 7.71
N TRP A 44 9.99 12.49 8.32
CA TRP A 44 10.72 11.24 8.21
C TRP A 44 9.85 10.02 8.52
N LYS A 45 8.94 10.13 9.50
CA LYS A 45 7.98 9.06 9.82
C LYS A 45 7.01 8.77 8.69
N ALA A 46 6.54 9.81 8.00
CA ALA A 46 5.63 9.67 6.87
C ALA A 46 6.34 9.02 5.67
N ILE A 47 7.61 9.39 5.45
CA ILE A 47 8.46 8.83 4.41
C ILE A 47 8.68 7.33 4.66
N GLN A 48 9.12 6.95 5.86
CA GLN A 48 9.35 5.56 6.22
C GLN A 48 8.07 4.72 6.08
N LYS A 49 6.92 5.27 6.52
CA LYS A 49 5.64 4.60 6.36
C LYS A 49 5.28 4.37 4.89
N ALA A 50 5.54 5.34 4.02
CA ALA A 50 5.29 5.21 2.58
C ALA A 50 6.20 4.16 1.92
N GLU A 51 7.47 4.07 2.34
CA GLU A 51 8.40 3.03 1.90
C GLU A 51 7.90 1.64 2.30
N THR A 52 7.55 1.45 3.57
CA THR A 52 6.97 0.18 4.05
C THR A 52 5.68 -0.17 3.31
N MET A 53 4.83 0.81 3.02
CA MET A 53 3.62 0.58 2.21
C MET A 53 3.96 0.12 0.79
N ASN A 54 4.96 0.73 0.15
CA ASN A 54 5.38 0.33 -1.19
C ASN A 54 5.95 -1.10 -1.19
N GLU A 55 6.74 -1.46 -0.18
CA GLU A 55 7.24 -2.84 -0.01
C GLU A 55 6.08 -3.84 0.13
N LEU A 56 5.10 -3.54 0.99
CA LEU A 56 3.93 -4.40 1.22
C LEU A 56 3.04 -4.56 -0.02
N VAL A 57 2.82 -3.48 -0.79
CA VAL A 57 2.01 -3.53 -2.02
C VAL A 57 2.66 -4.41 -3.09
N ASN A 58 3.99 -4.48 -3.11
CA ASN A 58 4.74 -5.33 -4.04
C ASN A 58 4.98 -6.75 -3.51
N ASP A 59 4.70 -7.03 -2.24
CA ASP A 59 4.86 -8.35 -1.65
C ASP A 59 3.67 -9.28 -1.99
N SER A 60 3.95 -10.30 -2.79
CA SER A 60 2.96 -11.34 -3.14
C SER A 60 2.45 -12.14 -1.94
N LEU A 61 3.29 -12.37 -0.92
CA LEU A 61 2.93 -13.14 0.28
C LEU A 61 1.94 -12.37 1.15
N PHE A 62 2.12 -11.06 1.26
CA PHE A 62 1.18 -10.16 1.93
C PHE A 62 -0.23 -10.30 1.34
N TRP A 63 -0.36 -10.19 0.02
CA TRP A 63 -1.66 -10.32 -0.65
C TRP A 63 -2.27 -11.72 -0.52
N HIS A 64 -1.46 -12.77 -0.56
CA HIS A 64 -1.94 -14.13 -0.36
C HIS A 64 -2.48 -14.33 1.06
N THR A 65 -1.82 -13.73 2.06
CA THR A 65 -2.24 -13.79 3.46
C THR A 65 -3.50 -12.95 3.70
N ALA A 66 -3.61 -11.78 3.07
CA ALA A 66 -4.76 -10.88 3.20
C ALA A 66 -6.04 -11.40 2.53
N ALA A 67 -5.91 -12.26 1.51
CA ALA A 67 -7.04 -12.85 0.80
C ALA A 67 -7.60 -14.13 1.45
N ARG A 68 -7.02 -14.57 2.57
CA ARG A 68 -7.38 -15.80 3.29
C ARG A 68 -8.17 -15.50 4.57
#